data_AF-A0A7Z0ED41-F1
#
_entry.id   AF-A0A7Z0ED41-F1
#
_cell.length_a   1.000
_cell.length_b   1.000
_cell.length_c   1.000
_cell.angle_alpha   90.00
_cell.angle_beta   90.00
_cell.angle_gamma   90.00
#
_symmetry.space_group_name_H-M   'P 1'
#
loop_
_entity.id
_entity.type
_entity.pdbx_description
1 polymer ?
#
loop_
_entity_poly.entity_id
_entity_poly.type
_entity_poly.pdbx_seq_one_letter_code
_entity_poly.pdbx_strand_id
1 'polypeptide(L)'
;MAVVTIRQLLDSGVHFGHQTRRWNPKMKRFIFTERSGIYIIDLQQSLAFVDKAYDFVKETVAHGGTILFVGTKKQAQESISEQATRVGQPYVNQRWLGGLLTNFQTVSKRLARMKELEELDFDDTAKSGFTKKELLIKKRELVKLHKSLGGIRNLTKTPSALWVVDTNKEHLAIDEAKKLGIPVIAILDTNCDPDDVQYPIPGNDDAIRSVGLLTRIIADAAAEGLIQRHQKPEEGVEVEPLAAWEAELLQASETTEAESTPAQSSAETAKVADAAVAAVEADFVEGEVAAVVAESAADETK
;
A
#
# COMPACT_ATOMS: atom_id res chain seq x y z
N MET A 1 15.23 -6.15 -12.72
CA MET A 1 14.31 -6.52 -13.82
C MET A 1 13.01 -6.94 -13.16
N ALA A 2 11.86 -6.38 -13.55
CA ALA A 2 10.62 -6.62 -12.82
C ALA A 2 10.27 -8.12 -12.86
N VAL A 3 10.05 -8.69 -11.68
CA VAL A 3 9.80 -10.12 -11.45
C VAL A 3 8.36 -10.52 -11.87
N VAL A 4 7.66 -9.69 -12.65
CA VAL A 4 6.21 -9.84 -12.86
C VAL A 4 5.88 -10.19 -14.29
N THR A 5 5.11 -11.27 -14.44
CA THR A 5 4.63 -11.75 -15.74
C THR A 5 3.32 -11.07 -16.12
N ILE A 6 3.03 -10.96 -17.42
CA ILE A 6 1.73 -10.47 -17.93
C ILE A 6 0.56 -11.24 -17.29
N ARG A 7 0.75 -12.54 -17.05
CA ARG A 7 -0.25 -13.40 -16.41
C ARG A 7 -0.60 -12.93 -15.00
N GLN A 8 0.40 -12.57 -14.20
CA GLN A 8 0.18 -12.04 -12.85
C GLN A 8 -0.54 -10.68 -12.87
N LEU A 9 -0.22 -9.80 -13.82
CA LEU A 9 -0.96 -8.52 -14.01
C LEU A 9 -2.41 -8.76 -14.43
N LEU A 10 -2.64 -9.81 -15.23
CA LEU A 10 -3.98 -10.19 -15.68
C LEU A 10 -4.81 -10.78 -14.53
N ASP A 11 -4.24 -11.72 -13.76
CA ASP A 11 -4.90 -12.40 -12.65
C ASP A 11 -5.23 -11.46 -11.48
N SER A 12 -4.39 -10.44 -11.25
CA SER A 12 -4.60 -9.39 -10.23
C SER A 12 -5.59 -8.30 -10.68
N GLY A 13 -5.97 -8.26 -11.96
CA GLY A 13 -6.97 -7.34 -12.48
C GLY A 13 -6.44 -5.93 -12.78
N VAL A 14 -5.15 -5.79 -13.08
CA VAL A 14 -4.49 -4.50 -13.42
C VAL A 14 -5.03 -3.92 -14.73
N HIS A 15 -5.49 -4.77 -15.65
CA HIS A 15 -5.95 -4.40 -16.98
C HIS A 15 -7.33 -3.74 -17.02
N PHE A 16 -8.11 -3.79 -15.94
CA PHE A 16 -9.42 -3.16 -15.88
C PHE A 16 -9.28 -1.66 -15.61
N GLY A 17 -9.88 -0.83 -16.45
CA GLY A 17 -10.05 0.60 -16.20
C GLY A 17 -11.46 0.95 -15.74
N HIS A 18 -11.82 2.22 -15.90
CA HIS A 18 -13.14 2.75 -15.60
C HIS A 18 -14.13 2.64 -16.76
N GLN A 19 -15.38 3.03 -16.47
CA GLN A 19 -16.44 3.18 -17.45
C GLN A 19 -16.11 4.23 -18.52
N THR A 20 -16.59 4.01 -19.74
CA THR A 20 -16.27 4.88 -20.90
C THR A 20 -16.70 6.34 -20.78
N ARG A 21 -17.65 6.66 -19.91
CA ARG A 21 -18.04 8.04 -19.62
C ARG A 21 -17.04 8.84 -18.76
N ARG A 22 -16.09 8.17 -18.09
CA ARG A 22 -15.19 8.79 -17.10
C ARG A 22 -13.74 8.92 -17.58
N TRP A 23 -13.46 8.52 -18.82
CA TRP A 23 -12.09 8.48 -19.32
C TRP A 23 -11.53 9.86 -19.69
N ASN A 24 -10.21 9.97 -19.62
CA ASN A 24 -9.45 11.11 -20.11
C ASN A 24 -8.96 10.82 -21.55
N PRO A 25 -9.25 11.69 -22.54
CA PRO A 25 -8.79 11.51 -23.92
C PRO A 25 -7.29 11.32 -24.08
N LYS A 26 -6.46 11.88 -23.18
CA LYS A 26 -5.00 11.71 -23.21
C LYS A 26 -4.54 10.29 -22.88
N MET A 27 -5.37 9.51 -22.16
CA MET A 27 -5.10 8.11 -21.86
C MET A 27 -5.35 7.18 -23.05
N LYS A 28 -5.84 7.68 -24.20
CA LYS A 28 -6.09 6.88 -25.41
C LYS A 28 -4.89 6.03 -25.85
N ARG A 29 -3.67 6.50 -25.63
CA ARG A 29 -2.42 5.78 -25.96
C ARG A 29 -2.20 4.50 -25.14
N PHE A 30 -2.72 4.46 -23.91
CA PHE A 30 -2.56 3.33 -22.98
C PHE A 30 -3.78 2.39 -22.97
N ILE A 31 -4.89 2.81 -23.57
CA ILE A 31 -6.12 2.02 -23.65
C ILE A 31 -6.03 1.10 -24.87
N PHE A 32 -6.23 -0.20 -24.64
CA PHE A 32 -6.21 -1.22 -25.69
C PHE A 32 -7.56 -1.31 -26.40
N THR A 33 -8.62 -1.67 -25.68
CA THR A 33 -9.98 -1.85 -26.23
C THR A 33 -11.05 -1.52 -25.18
N GLU A 34 -12.31 -1.47 -25.60
CA GLU A 34 -13.47 -1.38 -24.71
C GLU A 34 -14.25 -2.70 -24.77
N ARG A 35 -14.65 -3.23 -23.61
CA ARG A 35 -15.56 -4.38 -23.53
C ARG A 35 -16.58 -4.16 -22.43
N SER A 36 -17.85 -4.38 -22.73
CA SER A 36 -18.95 -4.25 -21.77
C SER A 36 -19.00 -2.87 -21.08
N GLY A 37 -18.62 -1.81 -21.79
CA GLY A 37 -18.61 -0.43 -21.27
C GLY A 37 -17.45 -0.08 -20.33
N ILE A 38 -16.45 -0.96 -20.21
CA ILE A 38 -15.23 -0.76 -19.42
C ILE A 38 -14.03 -0.71 -20.37
N TYR A 39 -13.14 0.26 -20.17
CA TYR A 39 -11.88 0.32 -20.91
C TYR A 39 -10.88 -0.70 -20.36
N ILE A 40 -10.17 -1.36 -21.28
CA ILE A 40 -9.10 -2.32 -20.99
C ILE A 40 -7.77 -1.63 -21.27
N ILE A 41 -6.88 -1.63 -20.29
CA ILE A 41 -5.55 -1.04 -20.36
C ILE A 41 -4.58 -2.04 -21.02
N ASP A 42 -3.67 -1.54 -21.84
CA ASP A 42 -2.64 -2.33 -22.49
C ASP A 42 -1.54 -2.77 -21.51
N LEU A 43 -1.56 -4.06 -21.14
CA LEU A 43 -0.60 -4.64 -20.20
C LEU A 43 0.84 -4.69 -20.74
N GLN A 44 1.05 -4.70 -22.07
CA GLN A 44 2.41 -4.67 -22.62
C GLN A 44 3.08 -3.33 -22.34
N GLN A 45 2.31 -2.24 -22.50
CA GLN A 45 2.77 -0.91 -22.10
C GLN A 45 2.96 -0.85 -20.59
N SER A 46 2.00 -1.34 -19.80
CA SER A 46 2.14 -1.39 -18.34
C SER A 46 3.45 -2.04 -17.90
N LEU A 47 3.83 -3.17 -18.50
CA LEU A 47 5.09 -3.86 -18.18
C LEU A 47 6.32 -2.97 -18.45
N ALA A 48 6.39 -2.37 -19.63
CA ALA A 48 7.50 -1.49 -20.00
C ALA A 48 7.61 -0.25 -19.09
N PHE A 49 6.49 0.27 -18.62
CA PHE A 49 6.47 1.39 -17.66
C PHE A 49 6.79 0.95 -16.23
N VAL A 50 6.36 -0.24 -15.82
CA VAL A 50 6.76 -0.84 -14.54
C VAL A 50 8.27 -1.01 -14.50
N ASP A 51 8.89 -1.54 -15.56
CA ASP A 51 10.36 -1.69 -15.61
C ASP A 51 11.08 -0.34 -15.46
N LYS A 52 10.64 0.69 -16.19
CA LYS A 52 11.22 2.04 -16.07
C LYS A 52 11.07 2.63 -14.67
N ALA A 53 9.89 2.49 -14.07
CA ALA A 53 9.64 2.97 -12.72
C ALA A 53 10.45 2.18 -11.68
N TYR A 54 10.59 0.87 -11.88
CA TYR A 54 11.37 -0.03 -11.03
C TYR A 54 12.84 0.40 -11.00
N ASP A 55 13.44 0.60 -12.18
CA ASP A 55 14.84 1.02 -12.29
C ASP A 55 15.07 2.41 -11.66
N PHE A 56 14.16 3.36 -11.91
CA PHE A 56 14.24 4.69 -11.30
C PHE A 56 14.14 4.66 -9.77
N VAL A 57 13.22 3.86 -9.22
CA VAL A 57 13.05 3.69 -7.78
C VAL A 57 14.30 3.08 -7.16
N LYS A 58 14.81 2.01 -7.76
CA LYS A 58 16.02 1.32 -7.32
C LYS A 58 17.21 2.26 -7.31
N GLU A 59 17.41 3.03 -8.38
CA GLU A 59 18.46 4.02 -8.49
C GLU A 59 18.32 5.13 -7.42
N THR A 60 17.12 5.69 -7.27
CA THR A 60 16.85 6.75 -6.28
C THR A 60 17.18 6.31 -4.86
N VAL A 61 16.78 5.09 -4.49
CA VAL A 61 17.03 4.56 -3.14
C VAL A 61 18.49 4.15 -2.95
N ALA A 62 19.15 3.62 -3.99
CA ALA A 62 20.58 3.30 -3.96
C ALA A 62 21.44 4.56 -3.72
N HIS A 63 21.03 5.72 -4.23
CA HIS A 63 21.65 7.01 -3.95
C HIS A 63 21.31 7.58 -2.55
N GLY A 64 20.55 6.85 -1.74
CA GLY A 64 20.15 7.28 -0.39
C GLY A 64 18.92 8.19 -0.34
N GLY A 65 18.18 8.30 -1.44
CA GLY A 65 16.90 9.00 -1.48
C GLY A 65 15.78 8.26 -0.74
N THR A 66 14.78 9.00 -0.29
CA THR A 66 13.58 8.45 0.35
C THR A 66 12.39 8.50 -0.59
N ILE A 67 11.56 7.46 -0.54
CA ILE A 67 10.33 7.36 -1.35
C ILE A 67 9.14 7.45 -0.42
N LEU A 68 8.28 8.44 -0.66
CA LEU A 68 7.05 8.59 0.11
C LEU A 68 5.92 7.87 -0.60
N PHE A 69 5.35 6.86 0.06
CA PHE A 69 4.20 6.13 -0.45
C PHE A 69 2.90 6.84 -0.09
N VAL A 70 2.05 7.15 -1.07
CA VAL A 70 0.82 7.92 -0.87
C VAL A 70 -0.37 7.17 -1.44
N GLY A 71 -1.41 6.99 -0.62
CA GLY A 71 -2.71 6.52 -1.07
C GLY A 71 -3.73 6.53 0.05
N THR A 72 -4.70 7.42 -0.08
CA THR A 72 -5.79 7.66 0.89
C THR A 72 -7.03 6.83 0.59
N LYS A 73 -7.11 6.27 -0.62
CA LYS A 73 -8.18 5.39 -1.07
C LYS A 73 -8.25 4.13 -0.22
N LYS A 74 -9.46 3.71 0.18
CA LYS A 74 -9.68 2.56 1.10
C LYS A 74 -8.96 1.30 0.65
N GLN A 75 -8.95 1.05 -0.66
CA GLN A 75 -8.35 -0.12 -1.30
C GLN A 75 -6.81 -0.10 -1.26
N ALA A 76 -6.21 1.07 -1.05
CA ALA A 76 -4.77 1.26 -1.02
C ALA A 76 -4.20 1.37 0.41
N GLN A 77 -5.01 1.76 1.40
CA GLN A 77 -4.50 2.15 2.73
C GLN A 77 -3.69 1.04 3.42
N GLU A 78 -4.21 -0.18 3.39
CA GLU A 78 -3.59 -1.34 4.05
C GLU A 78 -2.31 -1.75 3.31
N SER A 79 -2.41 -2.02 2.01
CA SER A 79 -1.31 -2.40 1.13
C SER A 79 -0.13 -1.42 1.21
N ILE A 80 -0.41 -0.12 1.28
CA ILE A 80 0.63 0.90 1.41
C ILE A 80 1.31 0.84 2.78
N SER A 81 0.51 0.80 3.84
CA SER A 81 1.06 0.81 5.20
C SER A 81 1.90 -0.43 5.49
N GLU A 82 1.45 -1.60 5.02
CA GLU A 82 2.16 -2.87 5.21
C GLU A 82 3.48 -2.88 4.44
N GLN A 83 3.45 -2.59 3.13
CA GLN A 83 4.64 -2.66 2.28
C GLN A 83 5.66 -1.55 2.60
N ALA A 84 5.20 -0.34 2.92
CA ALA A 84 6.11 0.74 3.31
C ALA A 84 6.77 0.47 4.67
N THR A 85 6.03 -0.09 5.63
CA THR A 85 6.59 -0.48 6.94
C THR A 85 7.60 -1.62 6.78
N ARG A 86 7.31 -2.60 5.92
CA ARG A 86 8.24 -3.70 5.59
C ARG A 86 9.58 -3.20 5.06
N VAL A 87 9.59 -2.15 4.25
CA VAL A 87 10.81 -1.60 3.61
C VAL A 87 11.40 -0.42 4.40
N GLY A 88 10.74 0.05 5.46
CA GLY A 88 11.20 1.17 6.28
C GLY A 88 11.10 2.53 5.58
N GLN A 89 10.27 2.66 4.55
CA GLN A 89 10.05 3.91 3.82
C GLN A 89 8.83 4.67 4.39
N PRO A 90 8.81 6.01 4.29
CA PRO A 90 7.71 6.81 4.80
C PRO A 90 6.43 6.61 3.97
N TYR A 91 5.26 6.75 4.61
CA TYR A 91 3.97 6.60 3.94
C TYR A 91 2.87 7.52 4.47
N VAL A 92 1.84 7.74 3.66
CA VAL A 92 0.60 8.45 3.98
C VAL A 92 -0.57 7.62 3.47
N ASN A 93 -1.28 6.95 4.38
CA ASN A 93 -2.42 6.08 4.06
C ASN A 93 -3.79 6.66 4.44
N GLN A 94 -3.84 7.70 5.28
CA GLN A 94 -5.11 8.25 5.77
C GLN A 94 -5.57 9.46 4.96
N ARG A 95 -4.98 10.64 5.22
CA ARG A 95 -5.37 11.88 4.55
C ARG A 95 -4.13 12.70 4.23
N TRP A 96 -4.04 13.17 2.99
CA TRP A 96 -3.06 14.18 2.62
C TRP A 96 -3.42 15.53 3.25
N LEU A 97 -2.51 16.08 4.05
CA LEU A 97 -2.63 17.43 4.57
C LEU A 97 -2.05 18.40 3.53
N GLY A 98 -2.86 19.34 3.05
CA GLY A 98 -2.34 20.37 2.14
C GLY A 98 -1.19 21.14 2.79
N GLY A 99 -0.08 21.30 2.07
CA GLY A 99 1.14 21.89 2.57
C GLY A 99 2.12 20.89 3.19
N LEU A 100 1.89 19.58 3.04
CA LEU A 100 2.76 18.56 3.64
C LEU A 100 4.21 18.67 3.14
N LEU A 101 4.37 18.89 1.83
CA LEU A 101 5.69 19.02 1.20
C LEU A 101 6.10 20.49 1.11
N THR A 102 5.19 21.34 0.65
CA THR A 102 5.51 22.76 0.39
C THR A 102 5.72 23.59 1.67
N ASN A 103 5.12 23.21 2.79
CA ASN A 103 5.29 23.86 4.10
C ASN A 103 5.82 22.85 5.15
N PHE A 104 6.92 22.18 4.80
CA PHE A 104 7.51 21.15 5.64
C PHE A 104 7.91 21.65 7.04
N GLN A 105 8.30 22.93 7.18
CA GLN A 105 8.65 23.52 8.48
C GLN A 105 7.49 23.54 9.48
N THR A 106 6.24 23.67 9.02
CA THR A 106 5.07 23.65 9.90
C THR A 106 4.70 22.21 10.27
N VAL A 107 4.85 21.29 9.33
CA VAL A 107 4.60 19.85 9.54
C VAL A 107 5.63 19.27 10.50
N SER A 108 6.91 19.65 10.38
CA SER A 108 7.97 19.19 11.27
C SER A 108 7.74 19.62 12.72
N LYS A 109 7.19 20.81 12.97
CA LYS A 109 6.74 21.23 14.31
C LYS A 109 5.62 20.35 14.84
N ARG A 110 4.67 19.93 13.99
CA ARG A 110 3.60 18.99 14.38
C ARG A 110 4.15 17.59 14.65
N LEU A 111 5.18 17.16 13.93
CA LEU A 111 5.89 15.90 14.18
C LEU A 111 6.67 15.95 15.50
N ALA A 112 7.36 17.06 15.79
CA ALA A 112 8.02 17.27 17.08
C ALA A 112 6.99 17.22 18.22
N ARG A 113 5.84 17.90 18.06
CA ARG A 113 4.74 17.85 19.01
C ARG A 113 4.20 16.43 19.23
N MET A 114 4.13 15.61 18.18
CA MET A 114 3.73 14.21 18.29
C MET A 114 4.73 13.41 19.14
N LYS A 115 6.04 13.59 18.91
CA LYS A 115 7.10 12.94 19.69
C LYS A 115 7.06 13.37 21.17
N GLU A 116 6.88 14.66 21.45
CA GLU A 116 6.69 15.17 22.82
C GLU A 116 5.50 14.51 23.53
N LEU A 117 4.40 14.26 22.81
CA LEU A 117 3.20 13.64 23.39
C LEU A 117 3.39 12.15 23.65
N GLU A 118 4.23 11.46 22.87
CA GLU A 118 4.55 10.04 23.07
C GLU A 118 5.47 9.82 24.27
N GLU A 119 6.31 10.80 24.61
CA GLU A 119 7.17 10.77 25.80
C GLU A 119 6.39 10.94 27.12
N LEU A 120 5.12 11.36 27.06
CA LEU A 120 4.29 11.56 28.25
C LEU A 120 3.69 10.24 28.75
N ASP A 121 3.86 9.97 30.04
CA ASP A 121 3.15 8.91 30.74
C ASP A 121 1.66 9.30 30.94
N PHE A 122 0.77 8.69 30.15
CA PHE A 122 -0.68 8.96 30.25
C PHE A 122 -1.37 8.25 31.42
N ASP A 123 -0.72 7.24 32.00
CA ASP A 123 -1.29 6.42 33.07
C ASP A 123 -0.90 6.93 34.47
N ASP A 124 0.23 7.63 34.59
CA ASP A 124 0.71 8.21 35.85
C ASP A 124 0.57 9.74 35.87
N THR A 125 -0.48 10.21 36.54
CA THR A 125 -0.75 11.65 36.73
C THR A 125 0.32 12.38 37.56
N ALA A 126 1.03 11.68 38.44
CA ALA A 126 2.00 12.31 39.34
C ALA A 126 3.32 12.62 38.62
N LYS A 127 3.74 11.74 37.69
CA LYS A 127 4.94 11.95 36.86
C LYS A 127 4.74 12.96 35.75
N SER A 128 3.55 12.98 35.16
CA SER A 128 3.25 13.85 34.02
C SER A 128 2.90 15.29 34.42
N GLY A 129 2.55 15.54 35.69
CA GLY A 129 2.25 16.88 36.21
C GLY A 129 0.95 17.49 35.66
N PHE A 130 0.11 16.69 35.01
CA PHE A 130 -1.15 17.12 34.39
C PHE A 130 -2.36 16.51 35.11
N THR A 131 -3.49 17.20 35.02
CA THR A 131 -4.77 16.66 35.49
C THR A 131 -5.27 15.53 34.58
N LYS A 132 -6.10 14.62 35.12
CA LYS A 132 -6.72 13.52 34.33
C LYS A 132 -7.46 14.01 33.07
N LYS A 133 -8.10 15.18 33.16
CA LYS A 133 -8.81 15.80 32.03
C LYS A 133 -7.84 16.25 30.94
N GLU A 134 -6.72 16.86 31.32
CA GLU A 134 -5.69 17.31 30.38
C GLU A 134 -4.96 16.14 29.73
N LEU A 135 -4.65 15.08 30.48
CA LEU A 135 -4.07 13.84 29.94
C LEU A 135 -5.00 13.22 28.90
N LEU A 136 -6.31 13.21 29.14
CA LEU A 136 -7.28 12.69 28.19
C LEU A 136 -7.33 13.53 26.91
N ILE A 137 -7.24 14.85 27.00
CA ILE A 137 -7.16 15.75 25.84
C ILE A 137 -5.88 15.49 25.04
N LYS A 138 -4.73 15.39 25.72
CA LYS A 138 -3.43 15.09 25.11
C LYS A 138 -3.42 13.70 24.45
N LYS A 139 -4.03 12.69 25.06
CA LYS A 139 -4.19 11.35 24.47
C LYS A 139 -5.03 11.38 23.20
N ARG A 140 -6.12 12.16 23.19
CA ARG A 140 -6.92 12.38 21.96
C ARG A 140 -6.14 13.13 20.88
N GLU A 141 -5.29 14.09 21.28
CA GLU A 141 -4.38 14.78 20.36
C GLU A 141 -3.37 13.81 19.74
N LEU A 142 -2.73 12.97 20.55
CA LEU A 142 -1.80 11.92 20.12
C LEU A 142 -2.46 10.97 19.13
N VAL A 143 -3.65 10.43 19.45
CA VAL A 143 -4.37 9.49 18.56
C VAL A 143 -4.67 10.14 17.19
N LYS A 144 -5.05 11.41 17.18
CA LYS A 144 -5.27 12.15 15.92
C LYS A 144 -3.98 12.34 15.13
N LEU A 145 -2.89 12.70 15.82
CA LEU A 145 -1.58 12.90 15.18
C LEU A 145 -1.01 11.60 14.62
N HIS A 146 -1.06 10.49 15.37
CA HIS A 146 -0.64 9.18 14.86
C HIS A 146 -1.43 8.76 13.62
N LYS A 147 -2.75 8.99 13.64
CA LYS A 147 -3.59 8.66 12.50
C LYS A 147 -3.17 9.43 11.24
N SER A 148 -2.81 10.70 11.33
CA SER A 148 -2.46 11.50 10.15
C SER A 148 -0.98 11.49 9.78
N LEU A 149 -0.07 11.43 10.77
CA LEU A 149 1.38 11.65 10.61
C LEU A 149 2.22 10.42 10.97
N GLY A 150 1.61 9.31 11.39
CA GLY A 150 2.35 8.12 11.85
C GLY A 150 3.34 7.59 10.82
N GLY A 151 2.93 7.50 9.55
CA GLY A 151 3.80 7.01 8.48
C GLY A 151 4.91 7.98 8.04
N ILE A 152 4.86 9.25 8.46
CA ILE A 152 5.92 10.25 8.20
C ILE A 152 6.66 10.65 9.49
N ARG A 153 6.51 9.87 10.57
CA ARG A 153 7.16 10.10 11.87
C ARG A 153 8.68 10.30 11.78
N ASN A 154 9.32 9.48 10.95
CA ASN A 154 10.77 9.43 10.81
C ASN A 154 11.28 10.34 9.69
N LEU A 155 10.39 11.12 9.05
CA LEU A 155 10.75 12.00 7.96
C LEU A 155 11.45 13.26 8.49
N THR A 156 12.73 13.43 8.17
CA THR A 156 13.53 14.61 8.58
C THR A 156 13.68 15.65 7.47
N LYS A 157 13.60 15.22 6.21
CA LYS A 157 13.75 16.04 5.01
C LYS A 157 12.64 15.69 4.02
N THR A 158 12.42 16.56 3.04
CA THR A 158 11.48 16.28 1.95
C THR A 158 11.91 15.03 1.17
N PRO A 159 10.96 14.19 0.73
CA PRO A 159 11.26 12.97 0.00
C PRO A 159 11.88 13.26 -1.38
N SER A 160 12.64 12.29 -1.88
CA SER A 160 13.31 12.37 -3.19
C SER A 160 12.39 11.97 -4.34
N ALA A 161 11.43 11.08 -4.09
CA ALA A 161 10.38 10.71 -5.04
C ALA A 161 9.07 10.41 -4.33
N LEU A 162 7.96 10.56 -5.05
CA LEU A 162 6.65 10.14 -4.59
C LEU A 162 6.18 8.92 -5.37
N TRP A 163 5.60 7.96 -4.66
CA TRP A 163 4.78 6.93 -5.24
C TRP A 163 3.31 7.21 -4.86
N VAL A 164 2.41 7.29 -5.84
CA VAL A 164 1.02 7.72 -5.65
C VAL A 164 0.04 6.72 -6.25
N VAL A 165 -1.00 6.36 -5.49
CA VAL A 165 -2.19 5.65 -6.00
C VAL A 165 -3.29 6.66 -6.28
N ASP A 166 -3.89 6.57 -7.47
CA ASP A 166 -5.01 7.41 -7.92
C ASP A 166 -4.65 8.90 -7.96
N THR A 167 -4.17 9.38 -9.09
CA THR A 167 -3.73 10.78 -9.21
C THR A 167 -4.87 11.79 -9.07
N ASN A 168 -6.09 11.40 -9.43
CA ASN A 168 -7.24 12.28 -9.36
C ASN A 168 -7.65 12.55 -7.91
N LYS A 169 -7.63 11.50 -7.10
CA LYS A 169 -7.95 11.61 -5.67
C LYS A 169 -6.82 12.31 -4.91
N GLU A 170 -5.57 12.16 -5.34
CA GLU A 170 -4.35 12.65 -4.67
C GLU A 170 -3.75 13.90 -5.35
N HIS A 171 -4.56 14.66 -6.10
CA HIS A 171 -4.12 15.85 -6.84
C HIS A 171 -3.30 16.85 -6.01
N LEU A 172 -3.64 17.06 -4.72
CA LEU A 172 -2.87 17.94 -3.83
C LEU A 172 -1.42 17.49 -3.64
N ALA A 173 -1.18 16.18 -3.54
CA ALA A 173 0.17 15.64 -3.40
C ALA A 173 0.99 15.89 -4.67
N ILE A 174 0.36 15.72 -5.83
CA ILE A 174 0.98 15.90 -7.15
C ILE A 174 1.27 17.39 -7.41
N ASP A 175 0.32 18.27 -7.11
CA ASP A 175 0.52 19.72 -7.26
C ASP A 175 1.66 20.23 -6.38
N GLU A 176 1.77 19.73 -5.15
CA GLU A 176 2.86 20.06 -4.25
C GLU A 176 4.20 19.50 -4.73
N ALA A 177 4.22 18.26 -5.21
CA ALA A 177 5.42 17.63 -5.77
C ALA A 177 5.93 18.38 -7.01
N LYS A 178 5.03 18.72 -7.92
CA LYS A 178 5.31 19.47 -9.15
C LYS A 178 5.89 20.85 -8.86
N LYS A 179 5.37 21.55 -7.83
CA LYS A 179 5.92 22.84 -7.38
C LYS A 179 7.34 22.74 -6.84
N LEU A 180 7.67 21.63 -6.17
CA LEU A 180 9.01 21.40 -5.61
C LEU A 180 9.97 20.70 -6.57
N GLY A 181 9.49 20.26 -7.74
CA GLY A 181 10.27 19.49 -8.70
C GLY A 181 10.56 18.05 -8.25
N ILE A 182 9.75 17.50 -7.34
CA ILE A 182 9.89 16.11 -6.88
C ILE A 182 9.27 15.19 -7.94
N PRO A 183 10.01 14.20 -8.46
CA PRO A 183 9.48 13.25 -9.44
C PRO A 183 8.38 12.37 -8.84
N VAL A 184 7.30 12.21 -9.61
CA VAL A 184 6.12 11.43 -9.26
C VAL A 184 6.06 10.16 -10.09
N ILE A 185 5.92 9.03 -9.39
CA ILE A 185 5.58 7.71 -9.91
C ILE A 185 4.14 7.44 -9.51
N ALA A 186 3.26 7.10 -10.44
CA ALA A 186 1.87 6.86 -10.09
C ALA A 186 1.21 5.76 -10.91
N ILE A 187 0.22 5.12 -10.31
CA ILE A 187 -0.71 4.22 -11.00
C ILE A 187 -1.72 5.11 -11.73
N LEU A 188 -1.83 4.93 -13.05
CA LEU A 188 -2.75 5.68 -13.89
C LEU A 188 -3.88 4.77 -14.38
N ASP A 189 -5.08 5.03 -13.90
CA ASP A 189 -6.30 4.54 -14.53
C ASP A 189 -6.72 5.48 -15.69
N THR A 190 -7.65 5.01 -16.49
CA THR A 190 -8.26 5.63 -17.67
C THR A 190 -8.82 7.04 -17.47
N ASN A 191 -9.12 7.47 -16.24
CA ASN A 191 -9.63 8.80 -15.90
C ASN A 191 -8.53 9.81 -15.53
N CYS A 192 -7.28 9.37 -15.35
CA CYS A 192 -6.18 10.20 -14.88
C CYS A 192 -5.50 10.97 -16.04
N ASP A 193 -4.85 12.10 -15.75
CA ASP A 193 -4.01 12.80 -16.74
C ASP A 193 -2.58 12.25 -16.71
N PRO A 194 -2.08 11.66 -17.81
CA PRO A 194 -0.72 11.13 -17.84
C PRO A 194 0.39 12.18 -17.85
N ASP A 195 0.08 13.46 -18.12
CA ASP A 195 1.11 14.50 -18.23
C ASP A 195 1.57 15.05 -16.87
N ASP A 196 0.82 14.79 -15.80
CA ASP A 196 1.16 15.22 -14.44
C ASP A 196 2.17 14.30 -13.75
N VAL A 197 2.46 13.15 -14.34
CA VAL A 197 3.30 12.09 -13.76
C VAL A 197 4.51 11.83 -14.65
N GLN A 198 5.71 11.81 -14.06
CA GLN A 198 6.96 11.59 -14.80
C GLN A 198 7.18 10.11 -15.12
N TYR A 199 6.83 9.22 -14.17
CA TYR A 199 6.92 7.77 -14.33
C TYR A 199 5.51 7.14 -14.21
N PRO A 200 4.69 7.23 -15.28
CA PRO A 200 3.33 6.72 -15.26
C PRO A 200 3.32 5.20 -15.38
N ILE A 201 2.55 4.51 -14.53
CA ILE A 201 2.30 3.07 -14.63
C ILE A 201 0.82 2.87 -14.98
N PRO A 202 0.46 2.57 -16.24
CA PRO A 202 -0.92 2.29 -16.61
C PRO A 202 -1.45 1.07 -15.85
N GLY A 203 -2.55 1.22 -15.11
CA GLY A 203 -3.11 0.13 -14.33
C GLY A 203 -4.32 0.54 -13.50
N ASN A 204 -5.00 -0.47 -12.96
CA ASN A 204 -6.19 -0.31 -12.13
C ASN A 204 -5.84 0.17 -10.71
N ASP A 205 -6.48 1.25 -10.26
CA ASP A 205 -6.33 1.80 -8.90
C ASP A 205 -7.48 1.46 -7.94
N ASP A 206 -8.57 0.87 -8.44
CA ASP A 206 -9.77 0.51 -7.68
C ASP A 206 -9.66 -0.90 -7.06
N ALA A 207 -8.94 -1.82 -7.70
CA ALA A 207 -8.81 -3.19 -7.23
C ALA A 207 -7.71 -3.33 -6.18
N ILE A 208 -8.06 -3.86 -5.00
CA ILE A 208 -7.11 -4.14 -3.89
C ILE A 208 -5.95 -5.02 -4.37
N ARG A 209 -6.24 -6.06 -5.17
CA ARG A 209 -5.22 -6.97 -5.72
C ARG A 209 -4.27 -6.28 -6.69
N SER A 210 -4.77 -5.37 -7.52
CA SER A 210 -3.96 -4.58 -8.46
C SER A 210 -3.03 -3.63 -7.70
N VAL A 211 -3.60 -2.82 -6.81
CA VAL A 211 -2.84 -1.86 -6.00
C VAL A 211 -1.81 -2.59 -5.14
N GLY A 212 -2.20 -3.68 -4.48
CA GLY A 212 -1.30 -4.49 -3.65
C GLY A 212 -0.14 -5.14 -4.43
N LEU A 213 -0.38 -5.54 -5.68
CA LEU A 213 0.68 -6.08 -6.53
C LEU A 213 1.64 -4.98 -6.98
N LEU A 214 1.13 -3.85 -7.44
CA LEU A 214 1.95 -2.72 -7.91
C LEU A 214 2.71 -2.05 -6.76
N THR A 215 2.09 -1.87 -5.58
CA THR A 215 2.78 -1.38 -4.37
C THR A 215 3.95 -2.30 -4.01
N ARG A 216 3.72 -3.62 -4.00
CA ARG A 216 4.73 -4.61 -3.63
C ARG A 216 5.91 -4.57 -4.59
N ILE A 217 5.68 -4.49 -5.89
CA ILE A 217 6.76 -4.39 -6.89
C ILE A 217 7.66 -3.18 -6.62
N ILE A 218 7.05 -2.01 -6.36
CA ILE A 218 7.79 -0.78 -6.09
C ILE A 218 8.48 -0.84 -4.72
N ALA A 219 7.86 -1.47 -3.73
CA ALA A 219 8.47 -1.69 -2.41
C ALA A 219 9.68 -2.63 -2.51
N ASP A 220 9.57 -3.74 -3.25
CA ASP A 220 10.68 -4.67 -3.50
C ASP A 220 11.82 -3.95 -4.25
N ALA A 221 11.52 -3.06 -5.20
CA ALA A 221 12.51 -2.23 -5.88
C ALA A 221 13.27 -1.31 -4.90
N ALA A 222 12.55 -0.70 -3.95
CA ALA A 222 13.15 0.11 -2.89
C ALA A 222 14.00 -0.74 -1.94
N ALA A 223 13.56 -1.96 -1.60
CA ALA A 223 14.33 -2.89 -0.78
C ALA A 223 15.64 -3.30 -1.48
N GLU A 224 15.60 -3.63 -2.77
CA GLU A 224 16.81 -3.89 -3.55
C GLU A 224 17.74 -2.68 -3.60
N GLY A 225 17.21 -1.46 -3.75
CA GLY A 225 17.99 -0.22 -3.72
C GLY A 225 18.69 -0.02 -2.37
N LEU A 226 18.01 -0.31 -1.26
CA LEU A 226 18.60 -0.26 0.09
C LEU A 226 19.73 -1.28 0.24
N ILE A 227 19.52 -2.52 -0.20
CA ILE A 227 20.55 -3.57 -0.17
C ILE A 227 21.78 -3.13 -0.98
N GLN A 228 21.58 -2.59 -2.18
CA GLN A 228 22.68 -2.08 -3.01
C GLN A 228 23.45 -0.94 -2.36
N ARG A 229 22.76 -0.05 -1.64
CA ARG A 229 23.39 1.02 -0.87
C ARG A 229 24.26 0.46 0.26
N HIS A 230 23.79 -0.55 0.97
CA HIS A 230 24.57 -1.18 2.05
C HIS A 230 25.75 -2.02 1.53
N GLN A 231 25.63 -2.60 0.32
CA GLN A 231 26.69 -3.37 -0.32
C GLN A 231 27.74 -2.54 -1.04
N LYS A 232 27.42 -1.28 -1.41
CA LYS A 232 28.42 -0.30 -1.85
C LYS A 232 28.89 0.45 -0.60
N PRO A 233 29.97 0.00 0.09
CA PRO A 233 30.59 0.85 1.10
C PRO A 233 30.94 2.18 0.42
N GLU A 234 30.62 3.28 1.07
CA GLU A 234 31.10 4.60 0.64
C GLU A 234 32.62 4.49 0.46
N GLU A 235 33.12 4.81 -0.73
CA GLU A 235 34.55 5.05 -0.96
C GLU A 235 34.97 6.22 -0.07
N GLY A 236 35.34 5.94 1.19
CA GLY A 236 35.76 6.96 2.15
C GLY A 236 35.57 6.68 3.64
N VAL A 237 34.89 5.60 4.05
CA VAL A 237 34.80 5.25 5.49
C VAL A 237 35.22 3.79 5.70
N GLU A 238 36.37 3.59 6.35
CA GLU A 238 36.76 2.29 6.89
C GLU A 238 35.70 1.86 7.91
N VAL A 239 34.88 0.88 7.55
CA VAL A 239 34.01 0.18 8.50
C VAL A 239 34.74 -1.08 8.90
N GLU A 240 35.09 -1.19 10.18
CA GLU A 240 35.60 -2.42 10.77
C GLU A 240 34.62 -3.59 10.48
N PRO A 241 35.12 -4.80 10.19
CA PRO A 241 34.27 -5.91 9.83
C PRO A 241 33.27 -6.23 10.95
N LEU A 242 32.01 -6.39 10.53
CA LEU A 242 30.88 -6.83 11.34
C LEU A 242 31.27 -8.08 12.16
N ALA A 243 30.99 -8.06 13.46
CA ALA A 243 31.39 -9.13 14.37
C ALA A 243 30.63 -10.43 14.06
N ALA A 244 31.34 -11.57 14.10
CA ALA A 244 30.89 -12.89 13.65
C ALA A 244 29.55 -13.39 14.23
N TRP A 245 29.06 -12.81 15.34
CA TRP A 245 27.79 -13.15 15.97
C TRP A 245 26.56 -12.69 15.17
N GLU A 246 26.66 -11.63 14.36
CA GLU A 246 25.55 -11.19 13.49
C GLU A 246 25.40 -12.08 12.24
N ALA A 247 26.47 -12.75 11.81
CA ALA A 247 26.44 -13.68 10.68
C ALA A 247 25.80 -15.04 11.03
N GLU A 248 25.99 -15.53 12.26
CA GLU A 248 25.38 -16.79 12.73
C GLU A 248 23.86 -16.70 12.89
N LEU A 249 23.33 -15.54 13.31
CA LEU A 249 21.89 -15.33 13.45
C LEU A 249 21.14 -15.35 12.11
N LEU A 250 21.79 -14.91 11.02
CA LEU A 250 21.23 -14.93 9.67
C LEU A 250 21.24 -16.33 9.04
N GLN A 251 22.26 -17.15 9.33
CA GLN A 251 22.32 -18.52 8.82
C GLN A 251 21.35 -19.47 9.55
N ALA A 252 21.10 -19.25 10.85
CA ALA A 252 20.16 -20.06 11.61
C ALA A 252 18.70 -19.93 11.11
N SER A 253 18.32 -18.76 10.58
CA SER A 253 17.00 -18.55 9.96
C SER A 253 16.83 -19.30 8.64
N GLU A 254 17.88 -19.48 7.84
CA GLU A 254 17.80 -20.21 6.56
C GLU A 254 17.71 -21.73 6.76
N THR A 255 18.33 -22.28 7.81
CA THR A 255 18.22 -23.72 8.11
C THR A 255 16.86 -24.15 8.65
N THR A 256 16.07 -23.23 9.21
CA THR A 256 14.76 -23.57 9.81
C THR A 256 13.66 -23.74 8.74
N GLU A 257 13.81 -23.13 7.56
CA GLU A 257 12.88 -23.31 6.42
C GLU A 257 13.18 -24.58 5.59
N ALA A 258 14.37 -25.17 5.72
CA ALA A 258 14.79 -26.32 4.92
C ALA A 258 14.34 -27.69 5.46
N GLU A 259 13.84 -27.78 6.70
CA GLU A 259 13.53 -29.07 7.35
C GLU A 259 12.03 -29.43 7.47
N SER A 260 11.11 -28.61 6.95
CA SER A 260 9.65 -28.89 7.04
C SER A 260 8.98 -29.21 5.70
N THR A 261 9.56 -30.12 4.91
CA THR A 261 8.82 -30.75 3.81
C THR A 261 8.88 -32.29 3.89
N PRO A 262 7.85 -32.97 4.42
CA PRO A 262 7.62 -34.37 4.11
C PRO A 262 6.75 -34.48 2.85
N ALA A 263 7.30 -35.16 1.85
CA ALA A 263 6.57 -35.65 0.71
C ALA A 263 5.50 -36.66 1.13
N GLN A 264 4.24 -36.45 0.72
CA GLN A 264 3.26 -37.54 0.58
C GLN A 264 2.48 -37.43 -0.73
N SER A 265 2.41 -38.59 -1.37
CA SER A 265 1.88 -38.89 -2.68
C SER A 265 0.36 -38.79 -2.76
N SER A 266 -0.09 -38.32 -3.91
CA SER A 266 -1.36 -38.67 -4.54
C SER A 266 -1.61 -40.19 -4.48
N ALA A 267 -2.74 -40.60 -3.89
CA ALA A 267 -3.62 -41.70 -4.36
C ALA A 267 -4.65 -42.19 -3.31
N GLU A 268 -5.33 -41.35 -2.50
CA GLU A 268 -6.49 -41.85 -1.73
C GLU A 268 -7.48 -40.78 -1.23
N THR A 269 -8.10 -39.99 -2.11
CA THR A 269 -9.24 -39.12 -1.72
C THR A 269 -10.33 -38.99 -2.79
N ALA A 270 -10.37 -39.91 -3.77
CA ALA A 270 -11.44 -39.96 -4.78
C ALA A 270 -12.69 -40.76 -4.36
N LYS A 271 -12.88 -41.08 -3.06
CA LYS A 271 -14.01 -41.89 -2.59
C LYS A 271 -14.82 -41.35 -1.40
N VAL A 272 -14.55 -40.13 -0.93
CA VAL A 272 -15.28 -39.57 0.24
C VAL A 272 -16.07 -38.28 -0.10
N ALA A 273 -15.90 -37.71 -1.28
CA ALA A 273 -16.59 -36.47 -1.67
C ALA A 273 -18.04 -36.67 -2.17
N ASP A 274 -18.44 -37.90 -2.53
CA ASP A 274 -19.79 -38.15 -3.08
C ASP A 274 -20.89 -38.39 -2.01
N ALA A 275 -20.51 -38.58 -0.74
CA ALA A 275 -21.46 -38.88 0.33
C ALA A 275 -21.81 -37.68 1.24
N ALA A 276 -21.01 -36.60 1.22
CA ALA A 276 -21.18 -35.46 2.14
C ALA A 276 -22.02 -34.30 1.54
N VAL A 277 -22.23 -34.27 0.23
CA VAL A 277 -23.00 -33.18 -0.43
C VAL A 277 -24.50 -33.49 -0.47
N ALA A 278 -24.91 -34.76 -0.38
CA ALA A 278 -26.33 -35.15 -0.39
C ALA A 278 -27.06 -34.97 0.96
N ALA A 279 -26.35 -34.70 2.06
CA ALA A 279 -26.94 -34.60 3.39
C ALA A 279 -27.13 -33.16 3.91
N VAL A 280 -26.58 -32.14 3.21
CA VAL A 280 -26.65 -30.73 3.66
C VAL A 280 -27.70 -29.92 2.88
N GLU A 281 -28.14 -30.37 1.70
CA GLU A 281 -29.22 -29.70 0.95
C GLU A 281 -30.65 -30.06 1.42
N ALA A 282 -30.83 -31.02 2.34
CA ALA A 282 -32.16 -31.40 2.83
C ALA A 282 -32.65 -30.57 4.05
N ASP A 283 -31.77 -29.88 4.77
CA ASP A 283 -32.11 -29.26 6.07
C ASP A 283 -32.27 -27.72 6.03
N PHE A 284 -32.12 -27.07 4.87
CA PHE A 284 -32.21 -25.61 4.75
C PHE A 284 -33.47 -25.09 4.04
N VAL A 285 -34.37 -25.96 3.57
CA VAL A 285 -35.56 -25.53 2.80
C VAL A 285 -36.86 -25.51 3.62
N GLU A 286 -36.93 -26.13 4.81
CA GLU A 286 -38.17 -26.15 5.61
C GLU A 286 -38.25 -25.09 6.73
N GLY A 287 -37.18 -24.34 7.02
CA GLY A 287 -37.13 -23.44 8.18
C GLY A 287 -37.60 -21.99 7.97
N GLU A 288 -37.57 -21.47 6.74
CA GLU A 288 -37.69 -20.01 6.52
C GLU A 288 -39.03 -19.55 5.90
N VAL A 289 -39.86 -20.47 5.40
CA VAL A 289 -41.15 -20.10 4.77
C VAL A 289 -42.29 -19.94 5.78
N ALA A 290 -42.14 -20.45 7.01
CA ALA A 290 -43.19 -20.40 8.04
C ALA A 290 -43.21 -19.09 8.87
N ALA A 291 -42.11 -18.32 8.90
CA ALA A 291 -42.02 -17.11 9.72
C ALA A 291 -42.53 -15.84 9.01
N VAL A 292 -42.51 -15.79 7.67
CA VAL A 292 -42.85 -14.57 6.92
C VAL A 292 -44.36 -14.42 6.65
N VAL A 293 -45.16 -15.49 6.77
CA VAL A 293 -46.62 -15.43 6.53
C VAL A 293 -47.42 -15.06 7.79
N ALA A 294 -46.82 -15.16 8.98
CA ALA A 294 -47.52 -14.85 10.24
C ALA A 294 -47.52 -13.37 10.62
N GLU A 295 -46.57 -12.56 10.11
CA GLU A 295 -46.44 -11.15 10.49
C GLU A 295 -47.19 -10.18 9.55
N SER A 296 -47.58 -10.62 8.35
CA SER A 296 -48.34 -9.77 7.40
C SER A 296 -49.87 -9.87 7.52
N ALA A 297 -50.41 -10.66 8.45
CA ALA A 297 -51.86 -10.84 8.63
C ALA A 297 -52.43 -10.15 9.88
N ALA A 298 -51.59 -9.51 10.70
CA ALA A 298 -52.01 -8.90 11.98
C ALA A 298 -52.20 -7.37 11.94
N ASP A 299 -51.93 -6.70 10.81
CA ASP A 299 -51.95 -5.22 10.73
C ASP A 299 -53.02 -4.65 9.77
N GLU A 300 -54.14 -5.36 9.58
CA GLU A 300 -55.29 -4.84 8.80
C GLU A 300 -56.65 -4.86 9.54
N THR A 301 -56.67 -5.03 10.86
CA THR A 301 -57.92 -4.81 11.64
C THR A 301 -57.68 -4.22 13.03
N LYS A 302 -57.47 -2.90 13.11
CA LYS A 302 -58.13 -2.04 14.11
C LYS A 302 -57.95 -0.55 13.86
#